data_AF-A0A6J4P0P7-F1
#
_entry.id   AF-A0A6J4P0P7-F1
#
_cell.length_a   1.000
_cell.length_b   1.000
_cell.length_c   1.000
_cell.angle_alpha   90.00
_cell.angle_beta   90.00
_cell.angle_gamma   90.00
#
_symmetry.space_group_name_H-M   'P 1'
#
loop_
_entity.id
_entity.type
_entity.pdbx_description
1 polymer ?
#
loop_
_entity_poly.entity_id
_entity_poly.type
_entity_poly.pdbx_seq_one_letter_code
_entity_poly.pdbx_strand_id
1 'polypeptide(L)'
;ATEGSNYDKARALANLKLEQAKSLPFDTARDNFPEVAPTATAYNGSGYYQSAWKDPALTETAPASTDFANFDYMIEKQYMARPSTDPANPSEAFNTCSFDGTCATPSNLIRVTVSVRWPDGTTYTTFGLVTR
;
A
#
# COMPACT_ATOMS: atom_id res chain seq x y z
N ALA A 1 -1.36 24.57 -10.75
CA ALA A 1 -0.07 23.97 -10.36
C ALA A 1 0.63 23.47 -11.62
N THR A 2 1.96 23.58 -11.72
CA THR A 2 2.73 22.98 -12.82
C THR A 2 2.85 21.47 -12.62
N GLU A 3 2.99 20.70 -13.69
CA GLU A 3 3.11 19.22 -13.63
C GLU A 3 4.20 18.76 -12.64
N GLY A 4 5.37 19.42 -12.63
CA GLY A 4 6.44 19.11 -11.68
C GLY A 4 6.04 19.30 -10.21
N SER A 5 5.24 20.33 -9.89
CA SER A 5 4.75 20.55 -8.53
C SER A 5 3.71 19.51 -8.12
N ASN A 6 2.87 19.03 -9.05
CA ASN A 6 1.92 17.96 -8.77
C ASN A 6 2.62 16.63 -8.56
N TYR A 7 3.64 16.32 -9.36
CA TYR A 7 4.42 15.10 -9.21
C TYR A 7 5.11 15.03 -7.85
N ASP A 8 5.74 16.12 -7.41
CA ASP A 8 6.40 16.17 -6.09
C ASP A 8 5.40 15.99 -4.94
N LYS A 9 4.21 16.59 -5.05
CA LYS A 9 3.13 16.40 -4.07
C LYS A 9 2.60 14.97 -4.08
N ALA A 10 2.37 14.39 -5.26
CA ALA A 10 1.92 13.01 -5.37
C ALA A 10 2.93 12.03 -4.76
N ARG A 11 4.23 12.26 -5.03
CA ARG A 11 5.32 11.50 -4.42
C ARG A 11 5.37 11.66 -2.90
N ALA A 12 5.21 12.88 -2.39
CA ALA A 12 5.18 13.15 -0.96
C ALA A 12 4.00 12.45 -0.27
N LEU A 13 2.79 12.53 -0.84
CA LEU A 13 1.61 11.84 -0.32
C LEU A 13 1.79 10.32 -0.35
N ALA A 14 2.29 9.78 -1.46
CA ALA A 14 2.48 8.35 -1.61
C ALA A 14 3.48 7.79 -0.58
N ASN A 15 4.58 8.51 -0.37
CA ASN A 15 5.56 8.17 0.66
C ASN A 15 4.98 8.31 2.06
N LEU A 16 4.21 9.36 2.35
CA LEU A 16 3.55 9.54 3.64
C LEU A 16 2.64 8.36 3.98
N LYS A 17 1.83 7.90 3.01
CA LYS A 17 0.97 6.72 3.19
C LYS A 17 1.76 5.43 3.34
N LEU A 18 2.84 5.28 2.58
CA LEU A 18 3.68 4.09 2.67
C LEU A 18 4.39 4.01 4.03
N GLU A 19 4.91 5.13 4.53
CA GLU A 19 5.54 5.19 5.85
C GLU A 19 4.50 5.02 6.97
N GLN A 20 3.28 5.54 6.80
CA GLN A 20 2.17 5.22 7.70
C GLN A 20 1.94 3.70 7.76
N ALA A 21 1.85 3.03 6.61
CA ALA A 21 1.66 1.57 6.56
C ALA A 21 2.81 0.80 7.25
N LYS A 22 4.06 1.22 7.04
CA LYS A 22 5.24 0.59 7.65
C LYS A 22 5.38 0.83 9.16
N SER A 23 4.85 1.96 9.65
CA SER A 23 4.87 2.27 11.09
C SER A 23 3.86 1.46 11.90
N LEU A 24 2.88 0.82 11.24
CA LEU A 24 1.87 0.00 11.88
C LEU A 24 2.40 -1.42 12.19
N PRO A 25 1.91 -2.07 13.26
CA PRO A 25 2.11 -3.51 13.45
C PRO A 25 1.61 -4.28 12.23
N PHE A 26 2.27 -5.39 11.91
CA PHE A 26 1.94 -6.21 10.72
C PHE A 26 0.45 -6.53 10.63
N ASP A 27 -0.18 -6.99 11.72
CA ASP A 27 -1.60 -7.33 11.73
C ASP A 27 -2.49 -6.09 11.47
N THR A 28 -2.13 -4.91 11.97
CA THR A 28 -2.88 -3.67 11.70
C THR A 28 -2.71 -3.19 10.25
N ALA A 29 -1.49 -3.29 9.70
CA ALA A 29 -1.23 -2.97 8.30
C ALA A 29 -1.96 -3.94 7.34
N ARG A 30 -2.01 -5.23 7.71
CA ARG A 30 -2.73 -6.27 6.98
C ARG A 30 -4.23 -6.09 7.09
N ASP A 31 -4.77 -5.98 8.29
CA ASP A 31 -6.21 -6.12 8.51
C ASP A 31 -6.95 -4.80 8.43
N ASN A 32 -6.37 -3.67 8.84
CA ASN A 32 -7.13 -2.42 8.94
C ASN A 32 -6.70 -1.38 7.92
N PHE A 33 -5.40 -1.18 7.70
CA PHE A 33 -4.92 -0.11 6.80
C PHE A 33 -5.42 -0.29 5.35
N PRO A 34 -5.90 0.77 4.65
CA PRO A 34 -5.99 2.16 5.09
C PRO A 34 -7.28 2.55 5.83
N GLU A 35 -8.17 1.59 6.09
CA GLU A 35 -9.42 1.84 6.79
C GLU A 35 -9.20 2.05 8.30
N VAL A 36 -10.12 2.78 8.93
CA VAL A 36 -10.15 2.90 10.38
C VAL A 36 -10.59 1.58 11.01
N ALA A 37 -9.91 1.18 12.09
CA ALA A 37 -10.37 0.08 12.92
C ALA A 37 -11.79 0.35 13.43
N PRO A 38 -12.69 -0.65 13.48
CA PRO A 38 -12.42 -2.08 13.37
C PRO A 38 -12.59 -2.67 11.96
N THR A 39 -12.63 -1.85 10.90
CA THR A 39 -12.85 -2.34 9.53
C THR A 39 -11.74 -3.30 9.11
N ALA A 40 -12.10 -4.56 8.86
CA ALA A 40 -11.18 -5.59 8.40
C ALA A 40 -11.11 -5.63 6.87
N THR A 41 -9.90 -5.84 6.36
CA THR A 41 -9.59 -5.90 4.94
C THR A 41 -10.03 -7.25 4.40
N ALA A 42 -10.94 -7.23 3.43
CA ALA A 42 -11.33 -8.41 2.69
C ALA A 42 -10.37 -8.63 1.51
N TYR A 43 -9.50 -9.63 1.62
CA TYR A 43 -8.66 -10.07 0.52
C TYR A 43 -9.45 -11.00 -0.42
N ASN A 44 -9.15 -10.94 -1.72
CA ASN A 44 -9.67 -11.91 -2.68
C ASN A 44 -8.95 -13.28 -2.52
N GLY A 45 -9.39 -14.28 -3.27
CA GLY A 45 -8.82 -15.64 -3.23
C GLY A 45 -7.32 -15.74 -3.58
N SER A 46 -6.70 -14.67 -4.06
CA SER A 46 -5.27 -14.56 -4.38
C SER A 46 -4.47 -13.78 -3.35
N GLY A 47 -5.07 -13.43 -2.19
CA GLY A 47 -4.38 -12.64 -1.18
C GLY A 47 -4.15 -11.18 -1.59
N TYR A 48 -4.98 -10.67 -2.51
CA TYR A 48 -4.93 -9.30 -3.01
C TYR A 48 -6.10 -8.47 -2.46
N TYR A 49 -5.82 -7.22 -2.13
CA TYR A 49 -6.80 -6.21 -1.77
C TYR A 49 -6.47 -4.91 -2.50
N GLN A 50 -7.52 -4.18 -2.88
CA GLN A 50 -7.43 -2.82 -3.40
C GLN A 50 -8.50 -1.96 -2.72
N SER A 51 -8.11 -0.78 -2.24
CA SER A 51 -9.06 0.20 -1.73
C SER A 51 -9.76 0.94 -2.88
N ALA A 52 -10.86 1.63 -2.58
CA ALA A 52 -11.31 2.71 -3.45
C ALA A 52 -10.28 3.85 -3.45
N TRP A 53 -10.36 4.74 -4.45
CA TRP A 53 -9.69 6.04 -4.41
C TRP A 53 -10.24 6.86 -3.23
N LYS A 54 -9.35 7.39 -2.41
CA LYS A 54 -9.65 8.14 -1.19
C LYS A 54 -9.12 9.56 -1.33
N ASP A 55 -9.97 10.52 -0.97
CA ASP A 55 -9.59 11.92 -0.82
C ASP A 55 -8.93 12.10 0.56
N PRO A 56 -7.62 12.42 0.63
CA PRO A 56 -6.91 12.62 1.89
C PRO A 56 -7.52 13.74 2.74
N ALA A 57 -8.21 14.70 2.13
CA ALA A 57 -8.90 15.76 2.86
C ALA A 57 -10.15 15.27 3.61
N LEU A 58 -10.73 14.15 3.19
CA LEU A 58 -11.93 13.56 3.79
C LEU A 58 -11.63 12.35 4.68
N THR A 59 -10.51 11.67 4.46
CA THR A 59 -10.19 10.41 5.14
C THR A 59 -9.19 10.54 6.28
N GLU A 60 -8.58 11.70 6.49
CA GLU A 60 -7.50 11.88 7.47
C GLU A 60 -7.78 12.99 8.48
N THR A 61 -7.61 12.67 9.76
CA THR A 61 -7.44 13.69 10.80
C THR A 61 -6.06 14.35 10.62
N ALA A 62 -6.10 15.65 10.31
CA ALA A 62 -4.98 16.56 9.98
C ALA A 62 -3.69 16.36 10.82
N PRO A 63 -2.50 16.69 10.26
CA PRO A 63 -2.23 18.02 9.67
C PRO A 63 -2.19 18.10 8.13
N ALA A 64 -2.24 16.97 7.40
CA ALA A 64 -1.88 16.93 5.97
C ALA A 64 -2.98 17.35 4.96
N SER A 65 -4.20 17.68 5.41
CA SER A 65 -5.39 17.69 4.53
C SER A 65 -5.40 18.75 3.41
N THR A 66 -4.82 19.95 3.59
CA THR A 66 -4.91 21.02 2.59
C THR A 66 -3.83 20.97 1.52
N ASP A 67 -2.64 20.46 1.85
CA ASP A 67 -1.50 20.43 0.92
C ASP A 67 -1.70 19.46 -0.25
N PHE A 68 -2.55 18.46 -0.03
CA PHE A 68 -2.95 17.42 -0.97
C PHE A 68 -4.39 17.58 -1.48
N ALA A 69 -4.97 18.78 -1.38
CA ALA A 69 -6.27 19.04 -1.96
C ALA A 69 -6.28 18.70 -3.47
N ASN A 70 -7.32 18.02 -3.93
CA ASN A 70 -7.51 17.50 -5.29
C ASN A 70 -6.58 16.34 -5.70
N PHE A 71 -5.92 15.69 -4.75
CA PHE A 71 -5.26 14.41 -4.99
C PHE A 71 -6.14 13.30 -4.44
N ASP A 72 -6.17 12.15 -5.10
CA ASP A 72 -6.72 10.93 -4.51
C ASP A 72 -5.60 9.91 -4.35
N TYR A 73 -5.68 9.07 -3.32
CA TYR A 73 -4.80 7.93 -3.16
C TYR A 73 -5.56 6.60 -3.16
N MET A 74 -4.88 5.54 -3.57
CA MET A 74 -5.36 4.17 -3.55
C MET A 74 -4.28 3.27 -2.95
N ILE A 75 -4.71 2.32 -2.11
CA ILE A 75 -3.83 1.34 -1.50
C ILE A 75 -4.12 -0.03 -2.09
N GLU A 76 -3.08 -0.70 -2.56
CA GLU A 76 -3.12 -2.13 -2.86
C GLU A 76 -2.30 -2.90 -1.83
N LYS A 77 -2.76 -4.10 -1.50
CA LYS A 77 -2.06 -5.01 -0.62
C LYS A 77 -2.01 -6.39 -1.23
N GLN A 78 -0.85 -7.02 -1.22
CA GLN A 78 -0.62 -8.34 -1.80
C GLN A 78 0.21 -9.19 -0.85
N TYR A 79 -0.30 -10.36 -0.46
CA TYR A 79 0.53 -11.35 0.24
C TYR A 79 1.69 -11.78 -0.66
N MET A 80 2.88 -11.79 -0.06
CA MET A 80 4.12 -12.17 -0.72
C MET A 80 4.61 -13.49 -0.13
N ALA A 81 5.27 -14.30 -0.95
CA ALA A 81 5.97 -15.47 -0.45
C ALA A 81 7.07 -15.03 0.53
N ARG A 82 7.19 -15.73 1.67
CA ARG A 82 8.30 -15.50 2.60
C ARG A 82 9.60 -15.94 1.89
N PRO A 83 10.70 -15.16 2.00
CA PRO A 83 12.01 -15.63 1.57
C PRO A 83 12.35 -16.98 2.21
N SER A 84 13.07 -17.84 1.50
CA SER A 84 13.57 -19.09 2.05
C SER A 84 14.47 -18.81 3.26
N THR A 85 14.46 -19.73 4.23
CA THR A 85 15.37 -19.68 5.38
C THR A 85 16.69 -20.40 5.09
N ASP A 86 16.94 -20.79 3.84
CA ASP A 86 18.14 -21.52 3.46
C ASP A 86 19.32 -20.56 3.26
N PRO A 87 20.32 -20.58 4.15
CA PRO A 87 21.48 -19.69 4.03
C PRO A 87 22.35 -19.99 2.80
N ALA A 88 22.13 -21.10 2.09
CA ALA A 88 22.85 -21.46 0.88
C ALA A 88 22.29 -20.79 -0.39
N ASN A 89 21.15 -20.10 -0.32
CA ASN A 89 20.52 -19.49 -1.48
C ASN A 89 20.93 -18.01 -1.61
N PRO A 90 21.74 -17.63 -2.62
CA PRO A 90 22.27 -16.27 -2.74
C PRO A 90 21.24 -15.26 -3.30
N SER A 91 20.07 -15.72 -3.72
CA SER A 91 19.03 -14.88 -4.32
C SER A 91 17.64 -15.39 -3.91
N GLU A 92 16.85 -14.49 -3.32
CA GLU A 92 15.48 -14.77 -2.90
C GLU A 92 14.51 -14.12 -3.88
N ALA A 93 13.60 -14.92 -4.42
CA ALA A 93 12.56 -14.41 -5.29
C ALA A 93 11.39 -13.88 -4.44
N PHE A 94 11.28 -12.56 -4.34
CA PHE A 94 10.11 -11.87 -3.77
C PHE A 94 8.95 -11.93 -4.76
N ASN A 95 8.45 -13.13 -5.00
CA ASN A 95 7.34 -13.34 -5.92
C ASN A 95 6.02 -13.01 -5.22
N THR A 96 5.12 -12.40 -5.97
CA THR A 96 3.70 -12.48 -5.61
C THR A 96 3.35 -13.94 -5.50
N CYS A 97 2.54 -14.29 -4.50
CA CYS A 97 1.97 -15.61 -4.45
C CYS A 97 1.33 -15.92 -5.81
N SER A 98 1.69 -17.08 -6.35
CA SER A 98 1.60 -17.40 -7.76
C SER A 98 0.19 -17.30 -8.33
N PHE A 99 0.09 -17.11 -9.65
CA PHE A 99 -1.18 -17.05 -10.40
C PHE A 99 -1.99 -18.37 -10.31
N ASP A 100 -1.37 -19.45 -9.82
CA ASP A 100 -1.96 -20.77 -9.56
C ASP A 100 -2.42 -21.00 -8.09
N GLY A 101 -2.38 -19.95 -7.24
CA GLY A 101 -3.33 -19.86 -6.13
C GLY A 101 -2.88 -20.34 -4.74
N THR A 102 -1.59 -20.53 -4.46
CA THR A 102 -1.14 -20.81 -3.08
C THR A 102 -0.46 -19.63 -2.39
N CYS A 103 -1.25 -18.61 -2.06
CA CYS A 103 -1.23 -17.96 -0.74
C CYS A 103 -2.65 -17.49 -0.38
N ALA A 104 -3.58 -18.43 -0.25
CA ALA A 104 -4.87 -18.18 0.37
C ALA A 104 -4.76 -17.88 1.89
N THR A 105 -3.55 -17.91 2.45
CA THR A 105 -3.28 -17.71 3.87
C THR A 105 -2.34 -16.53 4.11
N PRO A 106 -2.50 -15.79 5.23
CA PRO A 106 -1.59 -14.71 5.61
C PRO A 106 -0.16 -15.23 5.70
N SER A 107 0.76 -14.65 4.93
CA SER A 107 2.20 -14.80 5.17
C SER A 107 2.67 -13.76 6.19
N ASN A 108 3.93 -13.83 6.63
CA ASN A 108 4.54 -12.80 7.48
C ASN A 108 5.08 -11.61 6.65
N LEU A 109 4.66 -11.47 5.39
CA LEU A 109 5.17 -10.47 4.45
C LEU A 109 4.07 -9.98 3.50
N ILE A 110 3.82 -8.68 3.48
CA ILE A 110 2.85 -8.07 2.57
C ILE A 110 3.49 -6.93 1.79
N ARG A 111 3.22 -6.87 0.48
CA ARG A 111 3.55 -5.71 -0.34
C ARG A 111 2.41 -4.72 -0.27
N VAL A 112 2.71 -3.49 0.07
CA VAL A 112 1.80 -2.35 0.04
C VAL A 112 2.18 -1.46 -1.12
N THR A 113 1.27 -1.28 -2.07
CA THR A 113 1.41 -0.32 -3.17
C THR A 113 0.55 0.90 -2.86
N VAL A 114 1.11 2.10 -3.04
CA VAL A 114 0.39 3.36 -2.94
C VAL A 114 0.40 4.03 -4.29
N SER A 115 -0.78 4.28 -4.84
CA SER A 115 -0.97 5.08 -6.05
C SER A 115 -1.64 6.39 -5.70
N VAL A 116 -1.14 7.49 -6.23
CA VAL A 116 -1.69 8.84 -6.05
C VAL A 116 -1.96 9.45 -7.42
N ARG A 117 -3.19 9.92 -7.63
CA ARG A 117 -3.60 10.61 -8.87
C ARG A 117 -3.97 12.06 -8.58
N TRP A 118 -3.85 12.91 -9.59
CA TRP A 118 -4.25 14.32 -9.54
C TRP A 118 -5.11 14.70 -10.76
N PRO A 119 -5.66 15.93 -10.86
CA PRO A 119 -6.81 16.23 -11.75
C PRO A 119 -6.63 15.98 -13.25
N ASP A 120 -5.39 15.90 -13.74
CA ASP A 120 -5.12 15.56 -15.15
C ASP A 120 -5.16 14.05 -15.44
N GLY A 121 -5.42 13.23 -14.41
CA GLY A 121 -5.47 11.76 -14.49
C GLY A 121 -4.11 11.08 -14.37
N THR A 122 -3.02 11.84 -14.31
CA THR A 122 -1.68 11.30 -14.13
C THR A 122 -1.56 10.70 -12.73
N THR A 123 -0.81 9.60 -12.64
CA THR A 123 -0.65 8.82 -11.41
C THR A 123 0.83 8.64 -11.09
N TYR A 124 1.16 8.75 -9.81
CA TYR A 124 2.43 8.32 -9.24
C TYR A 124 2.21 7.08 -8.38
N THR A 125 3.06 6.07 -8.52
CA THR A 125 2.96 4.82 -7.77
C THR A 125 4.28 4.48 -7.10
N THR A 126 4.22 4.06 -5.83
CA THR A 126 5.35 3.53 -5.06
C THR A 126 4.92 2.29 -4.29
N PHE A 127 5.86 1.47 -3.85
CA PHE A 127 5.57 0.29 -3.04
C PHE A 127 6.61 0.06 -1.96
N GLY A 128 6.22 -0.70 -0.94
CA GLY A 128 7.11 -1.19 0.09
C GLY A 128 6.62 -2.51 0.68
N LEU A 129 7.47 -3.13 1.48
CA LEU A 129 7.19 -4.37 2.17
C LEU A 129 6.92 -4.09 3.65
N VAL A 130 5.92 -4.76 4.21
CA VAL A 130 5.64 -4.80 5.65
C VAL A 130 5.78 -6.25 6.11
N THR A 131 6.59 -6.47 7.15
CA THR A 131 6.90 -7.78 7.72
C THR A 131 6.37 -7.90 9.14
N ARG A 132 6.10 -9.13 9.57
CA ARG A 132 5.88 -9.45 10.98
C ARG A 132 7.18 -9.41 11.79
#